data_AF-A0A259S1N4-F1
#
_entry.id   AF-A0A259S1N4-F1
#
_cell.length_a   1.000
_cell.length_b   1.000
_cell.length_c   1.000
_cell.angle_alpha   90.00
_cell.angle_beta   90.00
_cell.angle_gamma   90.00
#
_symmetry.space_group_name_H-M   'P 1'
#
loop_
_entity.id
_entity.type
_entity.pdbx_description
1 polymer ?
#
loop_
_entity_poly.entity_id
_entity_poly.type
_entity_poly.pdbx_seq_one_letter_code
_entity_poly.pdbx_strand_id
1 'polypeptide(L)'
;IARAIEQLEAAGTGRAAKNYRLRDWLISRQRFWGTPIPMLHTQDGEIVPVPEEQLPVRLPSIEGLDLSPKGSSPLGAATSWVQTTVPGTGEPALRDPDTMDTFVDSSWYYLRFLSPNSDTVAFDVDEARRWAPIDSYIGGVEHAILHLLYARFITKVLFDMGLIDFTEPFSSLINQGMVILDGAKMSKSKGNLVLFQEELDAYGADALRVALAFAGPVEDDKDWKDVSTTGAQKFLARALRAAQDVSSSVDVVFDGGDAALRRVTHHLLADAPALVEQTKFNVLVARLMELVNAIRKTIDAGSGPADPAVREAAETVAVMLDLVAPHTAEEMWEILGHEPSVGLVTWRQADPLLLVEDSATCAVQVNGKVRTTLEVPAKIGDADLEALARADEKVQRALDGKEIVRVIVRAPKIVNFAVKG
;
A
#
# COMPACT_ATOMS: atom_id res chain seq x y z
N ILE A 1 12.58 -30.53 -34.40
CA ILE A 1 11.26 -30.65 -33.74
C ILE A 1 10.13 -30.64 -34.78
N ALA A 2 9.91 -29.56 -35.55
CA ALA A 2 8.82 -29.50 -36.56
C ALA A 2 8.81 -30.69 -37.55
N ARG A 3 9.95 -31.03 -38.16
CA ARG A 3 10.05 -32.17 -39.09
C ARG A 3 9.74 -33.53 -38.43
N ALA A 4 10.09 -33.70 -37.16
CA ALA A 4 9.79 -34.93 -36.42
C ALA A 4 8.29 -35.04 -36.09
N ILE A 5 7.65 -33.91 -35.77
CA ILE A 5 6.19 -33.84 -35.60
C ILE A 5 5.48 -34.22 -36.90
N GLU A 6 5.88 -33.63 -38.03
CA GLU A 6 5.29 -33.92 -39.35
C GLU A 6 5.41 -35.41 -39.72
N GLN A 7 6.57 -36.03 -39.45
CA GLN A 7 6.78 -37.46 -39.69
C GLN A 7 5.90 -38.34 -38.79
N LEU A 8 5.76 -38.00 -37.50
CA LEU A 8 4.91 -38.73 -36.56
C LEU A 8 3.42 -38.57 -36.88
N GLU A 9 3.01 -37.39 -37.33
CA GLU A 9 1.63 -37.10 -37.77
C GLU A 9 1.31 -37.83 -39.07
N ALA A 10 2.19 -37.77 -40.08
CA ALA A 10 2.02 -38.50 -41.35
C ALA A 10 1.99 -40.02 -41.15
N ALA A 11 2.70 -40.54 -40.14
CA ALA A 11 2.69 -41.95 -39.76
C ALA A 11 1.50 -42.34 -38.84
N GLY A 12 0.72 -41.38 -38.34
CA GLY A 12 -0.37 -41.64 -37.38
C GLY A 12 0.08 -42.12 -36.00
N THR A 13 1.36 -41.94 -35.65
CA THR A 13 1.98 -42.45 -34.40
C THR A 13 2.27 -41.36 -33.38
N GLY A 14 1.99 -40.10 -33.70
CA GLY A 14 2.10 -38.99 -32.76
C GLY A 14 1.49 -37.70 -33.31
N ARG A 15 1.36 -36.70 -32.43
CA ARG A 15 0.92 -35.35 -32.78
C ARG A 15 1.58 -34.32 -31.89
N ALA A 16 1.63 -33.08 -32.33
CA ALA A 16 1.99 -31.98 -31.43
C ALA A 16 0.99 -31.90 -30.26
N ALA A 17 1.51 -31.69 -29.06
CA ALA A 17 0.70 -31.46 -27.86
C ALA A 17 1.30 -30.29 -27.06
N LYS A 18 0.42 -29.46 -26.49
CA LYS A 18 0.77 -28.44 -25.50
C LYS A 18 0.45 -29.00 -24.12
N ASN A 19 1.43 -29.02 -23.23
CA ASN A 19 1.26 -29.44 -21.85
C ASN A 19 1.48 -28.25 -20.92
N TYR A 20 0.70 -28.18 -19.85
CA TYR A 20 0.84 -27.18 -18.80
C TYR A 20 1.37 -27.82 -17.52
N ARG A 21 2.23 -27.09 -16.79
CA ARG A 21 2.64 -27.50 -15.44
C ARG A 21 1.49 -27.32 -14.43
N LEU A 22 0.61 -26.34 -14.68
CA LEU A 22 -0.58 -26.09 -13.88
C LEU A 22 -1.50 -27.32 -13.91
N ARG A 23 -2.05 -27.68 -12.75
CA ARG A 23 -3.04 -28.74 -12.58
C ARG A 23 -4.38 -28.11 -12.25
N ASP A 24 -5.44 -28.87 -12.46
CA ASP A 24 -6.77 -28.46 -12.04
C ASP A 24 -6.84 -28.23 -10.53
N TRP A 25 -7.72 -27.33 -10.13
CA TRP A 25 -7.86 -26.90 -8.75
C TRP A 25 -8.71 -27.90 -7.97
N LEU A 26 -8.05 -28.66 -7.09
CA LEU A 26 -8.73 -29.55 -6.14
C LEU A 26 -9.32 -28.71 -5.00
N ILE A 27 -10.63 -28.47 -5.04
CA ILE A 27 -11.33 -27.62 -4.07
C ILE A 27 -11.90 -28.38 -2.87
N SER A 28 -12.15 -29.70 -2.96
CA SER A 28 -12.76 -30.45 -1.87
C SER A 28 -11.80 -30.69 -0.71
N ARG A 29 -12.31 -30.60 0.52
CA ARG A 29 -11.56 -30.79 1.77
C ARG A 29 -12.35 -31.69 2.70
N GLN A 30 -11.69 -32.70 3.24
CA GLN A 30 -12.23 -33.60 4.27
C GLN A 30 -12.15 -32.93 5.64
N ARG A 31 -12.80 -31.77 5.79
CA ARG A 31 -12.79 -30.92 6.98
C ARG A 31 -14.20 -30.46 7.30
N PHE A 32 -14.45 -30.25 8.58
CA PHE A 32 -15.72 -29.70 9.07
C PHE A 32 -15.88 -28.22 8.73
N TRP A 33 -14.86 -27.39 9.02
CA TRP A 33 -14.97 -25.94 8.89
C TRP A 33 -14.63 -25.47 7.49
N GLY A 34 -15.67 -25.32 6.67
CA GLY A 34 -15.63 -24.78 5.31
C GLY A 34 -17.04 -24.74 4.71
N THR A 35 -17.17 -24.17 3.52
CA THR A 35 -18.45 -24.07 2.80
C THR A 35 -18.88 -25.46 2.30
N PRO A 36 -20.05 -26.01 2.71
CA PRO A 36 -20.51 -27.30 2.19
C PRO A 36 -20.67 -27.29 0.67
N ILE A 37 -20.22 -28.36 0.01
CA ILE A 37 -20.37 -28.50 -1.44
C ILE A 37 -21.85 -28.79 -1.76
N PRO A 38 -22.55 -27.95 -2.56
CA PRO A 38 -23.99 -28.08 -2.79
C PRO A 38 -24.29 -29.16 -3.84
N MET A 39 -23.81 -30.38 -3.61
CA MET A 39 -24.04 -31.55 -4.46
C MET A 39 -24.64 -32.70 -3.65
N LEU A 40 -25.42 -33.55 -4.32
CA LEU A 40 -26.05 -34.75 -3.77
C LEU A 40 -25.56 -35.98 -4.54
N HIS A 41 -25.27 -37.05 -3.80
CA HIS A 41 -24.93 -38.38 -4.31
C HIS A 41 -26.17 -39.27 -4.23
N THR A 42 -26.68 -39.68 -5.39
CA THR A 42 -27.87 -40.56 -5.50
C THR A 42 -27.50 -42.03 -5.26
N GLN A 43 -28.49 -42.88 -5.00
CA GLN A 43 -28.26 -44.33 -4.83
C GLN A 43 -27.70 -45.01 -6.09
N ASP A 44 -28.07 -44.51 -7.27
CA ASP A 44 -27.61 -45.03 -8.56
C ASP A 44 -26.22 -44.52 -8.95
N GLY A 45 -25.58 -43.71 -8.09
CA GLY A 45 -24.21 -43.23 -8.26
C GLY A 45 -24.08 -41.92 -9.06
N GLU A 46 -25.18 -41.28 -9.43
CA GLU A 46 -25.16 -39.95 -10.04
C GLU A 46 -24.90 -38.84 -9.02
N ILE A 47 -24.26 -37.77 -9.46
CA ILE A 47 -24.02 -36.55 -8.67
C ILE A 47 -24.87 -35.42 -9.25
N VAL A 48 -25.80 -34.89 -8.46
CA VAL A 48 -26.75 -33.84 -8.88
C VAL A 48 -26.63 -32.60 -8.00
N PRO A 49 -26.82 -31.38 -8.53
CA PRO A 49 -26.74 -30.17 -7.73
C PRO A 49 -27.92 -30.04 -6.76
N VAL A 50 -27.67 -29.40 -5.62
CA VAL A 50 -28.75 -28.94 -4.74
C VAL A 50 -29.51 -27.80 -5.45
N PRO A 51 -30.85 -27.82 -5.50
CA PRO A 51 -31.65 -26.75 -6.08
C PRO A 51 -31.43 -25.40 -5.39
N GLU A 52 -31.55 -24.32 -6.15
CA GLU A 52 -31.28 -22.96 -5.69
C GLU A 52 -32.14 -22.57 -4.47
N GLU A 53 -33.41 -22.99 -4.45
CA GLU A 53 -34.35 -22.73 -3.36
C GLU A 53 -34.02 -23.46 -2.04
N GLN A 54 -33.11 -24.43 -2.08
CA GLN A 54 -32.62 -25.15 -0.91
C GLN A 54 -31.26 -24.65 -0.43
N LEU A 55 -30.67 -23.67 -1.13
CA LEU A 55 -29.47 -23.00 -0.67
C LEU A 55 -29.81 -22.01 0.46
N PRO A 56 -28.86 -21.77 1.39
CA PRO A 56 -27.56 -22.42 1.50
C PRO A 56 -27.65 -23.78 2.20
N VAL A 57 -26.79 -24.73 1.78
CA VAL A 57 -26.54 -25.94 2.58
C VAL A 57 -25.71 -25.52 3.80
N ARG A 58 -26.36 -25.43 4.97
CA ARG A 58 -25.73 -25.00 6.22
C ARG A 58 -24.99 -26.16 6.89
N LEU A 59 -23.86 -25.87 7.53
CA LEU A 59 -23.17 -26.83 8.39
C LEU A 59 -24.08 -27.30 9.53
N PRO A 60 -23.98 -28.57 9.97
CA PRO A 60 -24.70 -29.05 11.13
C PRO A 60 -24.13 -28.47 12.44
N SER A 61 -24.87 -28.62 13.54
CA SER A 61 -24.35 -28.34 14.88
C SER A 61 -23.13 -29.21 15.17
N ILE A 62 -22.15 -28.66 15.90
CA ILE A 62 -20.95 -29.37 16.35
C ILE A 62 -21.27 -30.35 17.49
N GLU A 63 -22.41 -30.18 18.17
CA GLU A 63 -22.80 -31.01 19.30
C GLU A 63 -22.85 -32.50 18.90
N GLY A 64 -22.02 -33.31 19.57
CA GLY A 64 -21.94 -34.76 19.34
C GLY A 64 -21.09 -35.19 18.14
N LEU A 65 -20.47 -34.27 17.40
CA LEU A 65 -19.54 -34.61 16.31
C LEU A 65 -18.10 -34.75 16.80
N ASP A 66 -17.45 -35.85 16.41
CA ASP A 66 -16.00 -36.01 16.59
C ASP A 66 -15.27 -35.34 15.42
N LEU A 67 -14.64 -34.20 15.70
CA LEU A 67 -13.91 -33.39 14.72
C LEU A 67 -12.45 -33.83 14.51
N SER A 68 -12.02 -34.91 15.18
CA SER A 68 -10.65 -35.40 15.06
C SER A 68 -10.35 -35.89 13.63
N PRO A 69 -9.18 -35.58 13.05
CA PRO A 69 -8.83 -36.05 11.71
C PRO A 69 -8.71 -37.58 11.68
N LYS A 70 -9.64 -38.27 11.04
CA LYS A 70 -9.64 -39.74 10.89
C LYS A 70 -9.40 -40.24 9.46
N GLY A 71 -9.09 -39.33 8.54
CA GLY A 71 -8.93 -39.64 7.10
C GLY A 71 -10.24 -39.68 6.31
N SER A 72 -11.39 -39.50 6.97
CA SER A 72 -12.71 -39.25 6.37
C SER A 72 -13.25 -37.90 6.83
N SER A 73 -14.14 -37.30 6.05
CA SER A 73 -14.74 -36.01 6.43
C SER A 73 -15.63 -36.15 7.68
N PRO A 74 -15.50 -35.24 8.67
CA PRO A 74 -16.38 -35.24 9.84
C PRO A 74 -17.88 -35.11 9.49
N LEU A 75 -18.23 -34.45 8.38
CA LEU A 75 -19.62 -34.29 7.96
C LEU A 75 -20.23 -35.61 7.49
N GLY A 76 -19.42 -36.54 6.97
CA GLY A 76 -19.90 -37.88 6.60
C GLY A 76 -20.37 -38.70 7.79
N ALA A 77 -19.87 -38.40 9.00
CA ALA A 77 -20.31 -39.05 10.24
C ALA A 77 -21.59 -38.42 10.83
N ALA A 78 -21.97 -37.22 10.38
CA ALA A 78 -23.20 -36.54 10.77
C ALA A 78 -24.41 -37.14 10.04
N THR A 79 -24.80 -38.38 10.40
CA THR A 79 -25.82 -39.16 9.65
C THR A 79 -27.13 -38.40 9.45
N SER A 80 -27.60 -37.66 10.46
CA SER A 80 -28.82 -36.85 10.38
C SER A 80 -28.74 -35.66 9.42
N TRP A 81 -27.53 -35.20 9.09
CA TRP A 81 -27.29 -34.09 8.19
C TRP A 81 -26.97 -34.55 6.77
N VAL A 82 -26.12 -35.59 6.65
CA VAL A 82 -25.66 -36.10 5.36
C VAL A 82 -26.77 -36.87 4.64
N GLN A 83 -27.66 -37.55 5.37
CA GLN A 83 -28.82 -38.23 4.76
C GLN A 83 -29.87 -37.20 4.35
N THR A 84 -30.28 -37.26 3.09
CA THR A 84 -31.30 -36.39 2.54
C THR A 84 -32.06 -37.11 1.42
N THR A 85 -32.85 -36.39 0.64
CA THR A 85 -33.56 -36.92 -0.52
C THR A 85 -33.28 -36.06 -1.75
N VAL A 86 -33.38 -36.66 -2.93
CA VAL A 86 -33.34 -35.94 -4.20
C VAL A 86 -34.59 -35.06 -4.29
N PRO A 87 -34.44 -33.74 -4.48
CA PRO A 87 -35.58 -32.85 -4.63
C PRO A 87 -36.44 -33.20 -5.84
N GLY A 88 -37.76 -33.15 -5.66
CA GLY A 88 -38.73 -33.51 -6.71
C GLY A 88 -39.10 -35.00 -6.74
N THR A 89 -38.14 -35.93 -6.63
CA THR A 89 -38.44 -37.39 -6.63
C THR A 89 -38.65 -37.95 -5.22
N GLY A 90 -37.98 -37.38 -4.21
CA GLY A 90 -38.03 -37.86 -2.83
C GLY A 90 -37.19 -39.13 -2.58
N GLU A 91 -36.43 -39.59 -3.58
CA GLU A 91 -35.56 -40.75 -3.46
C GLU A 91 -34.40 -40.47 -2.49
N PRO A 92 -33.94 -41.44 -1.69
CA PRO A 92 -32.83 -41.23 -0.77
C PRO A 92 -31.54 -40.79 -1.47
N ALA A 93 -30.84 -39.82 -0.90
CA ALA A 93 -29.55 -39.34 -1.36
C ALA A 93 -28.65 -38.97 -0.18
N LEU A 94 -27.37 -38.77 -0.46
CA LEU A 94 -26.39 -38.27 0.51
C LEU A 94 -25.90 -36.88 0.07
N ARG A 95 -25.80 -35.93 0.99
CA ARG A 95 -25.06 -34.69 0.75
C ARG A 95 -23.60 -35.01 0.51
N ASP A 96 -22.92 -34.20 -0.29
CA ASP A 96 -21.47 -34.25 -0.37
C ASP A 96 -20.87 -34.01 1.03
N PRO A 97 -20.03 -34.92 1.54
CA PRO A 97 -19.48 -34.81 2.88
C PRO A 97 -18.30 -33.84 2.94
N ASP A 98 -17.76 -33.36 1.83
CA ASP A 98 -16.63 -32.45 1.82
C ASP A 98 -17.06 -30.98 1.84
N THR A 99 -16.14 -30.14 2.30
CA THR A 99 -16.26 -28.69 2.21
C THR A 99 -15.33 -28.12 1.15
N MET A 100 -15.63 -26.93 0.67
CA MET A 100 -14.76 -26.19 -0.23
C MET A 100 -13.55 -25.62 0.53
N ASP A 101 -12.41 -25.60 -0.15
CA ASP A 101 -11.19 -24.95 0.32
C ASP A 101 -11.38 -23.43 0.47
N THR A 102 -10.73 -22.84 1.47
CA THR A 102 -10.82 -21.39 1.79
C THR A 102 -10.41 -20.48 0.61
N PHE A 103 -9.61 -20.97 -0.34
CA PHE A 103 -9.29 -20.20 -1.54
C PHE A 103 -10.47 -20.03 -2.49
N VAL A 104 -11.53 -20.85 -2.39
CA VAL A 104 -12.79 -20.61 -3.11
C VAL A 104 -13.42 -19.33 -2.60
N ASP A 105 -13.62 -19.20 -1.28
CA ASP A 105 -14.23 -17.99 -0.68
C ASP A 105 -13.39 -16.73 -0.98
N SER A 106 -12.07 -16.81 -0.80
CA SER A 106 -11.17 -15.66 -1.03
C SER A 106 -10.85 -15.38 -2.51
N SER A 107 -11.35 -16.16 -3.46
CA SER A 107 -11.14 -15.90 -4.90
C SER A 107 -12.06 -14.81 -5.47
N TRP A 108 -13.12 -14.42 -4.76
CA TRP A 108 -14.11 -13.46 -5.26
C TRP A 108 -14.65 -12.49 -4.19
N TYR A 109 -14.16 -12.56 -2.95
CA TYR A 109 -14.64 -11.73 -1.83
C TYR A 109 -14.63 -10.22 -2.11
N TYR A 110 -13.70 -9.73 -2.94
CA TYR A 110 -13.61 -8.32 -3.34
C TYR A 110 -14.85 -7.84 -4.09
N LEU A 111 -15.56 -8.73 -4.81
CA LEU A 111 -16.86 -8.43 -5.41
C LEU A 111 -17.98 -8.51 -4.38
N ARG A 112 -17.89 -9.44 -3.41
CA ARG A 112 -18.91 -9.57 -2.36
C ARG A 112 -19.02 -8.32 -1.49
N PHE A 113 -17.94 -7.54 -1.33
CA PHE A 113 -18.00 -6.25 -0.63
C PHE A 113 -19.00 -5.25 -1.23
N LEU A 114 -19.38 -5.41 -2.50
CA LEU A 114 -20.38 -4.57 -3.16
C LEU A 114 -21.81 -4.91 -2.73
N SER A 115 -22.03 -6.08 -2.12
CA SER A 115 -23.35 -6.52 -1.65
C SER A 115 -23.25 -7.47 -0.44
N PRO A 116 -22.60 -7.06 0.67
CA PRO A 116 -22.19 -7.96 1.73
C PRO A 116 -23.38 -8.62 2.44
N ASN A 117 -24.50 -7.89 2.54
CA ASN A 117 -25.72 -8.30 3.25
C ASN A 117 -26.84 -8.77 2.31
N SER A 118 -26.55 -8.98 1.01
CA SER A 118 -27.57 -9.43 0.07
C SER A 118 -27.79 -10.94 0.17
N ASP A 119 -29.03 -11.36 0.41
CA ASP A 119 -29.43 -12.77 0.41
C ASP A 119 -29.89 -13.25 -0.97
N THR A 120 -29.98 -12.35 -1.96
CA THR A 120 -30.54 -12.65 -3.29
C THR A 120 -29.53 -12.65 -4.42
N VAL A 121 -28.40 -11.96 -4.24
CA VAL A 121 -27.32 -11.91 -5.25
C VAL A 121 -25.96 -12.13 -4.60
N ALA A 122 -25.03 -12.73 -5.33
CA ALA A 122 -23.64 -12.85 -4.90
C ALA A 122 -22.97 -11.47 -4.80
N PHE A 123 -23.17 -10.64 -5.82
CA PHE A 123 -22.82 -9.22 -5.88
C PHE A 123 -23.71 -8.52 -6.92
N ASP A 124 -23.93 -7.23 -6.76
CA ASP A 124 -24.62 -6.39 -7.74
C ASP A 124 -23.70 -6.14 -8.96
N VAL A 125 -24.18 -6.48 -10.15
CA VAL A 125 -23.42 -6.39 -11.41
C VAL A 125 -23.16 -4.95 -11.81
N ASP A 126 -24.10 -4.03 -11.54
CA ASP A 126 -23.93 -2.61 -11.88
C ASP A 126 -22.97 -1.93 -10.90
N GLU A 127 -22.99 -2.30 -9.62
CA GLU A 127 -21.95 -1.87 -8.68
C GLU A 127 -20.58 -2.46 -9.05
N ALA A 128 -20.50 -3.70 -9.54
CA ALA A 128 -19.23 -4.28 -9.99
C ALA A 128 -18.64 -3.53 -11.20
N ARG A 129 -19.47 -3.11 -12.15
CA ARG A 129 -19.03 -2.25 -13.28
C ARG A 129 -18.56 -0.86 -12.83
N ARG A 130 -19.11 -0.36 -11.72
CA ARG A 130 -18.79 0.96 -11.19
C ARG A 130 -17.49 0.98 -10.39
N TRP A 131 -17.27 -0.05 -9.56
CA TRP A 131 -16.21 -0.05 -8.54
C TRP A 131 -15.04 -1.00 -8.84
N ALA A 132 -15.20 -1.93 -9.77
CA ALA A 132 -14.18 -2.90 -10.13
C ALA A 132 -13.72 -2.70 -11.59
N PRO A 133 -12.49 -3.11 -11.95
CA PRO A 133 -11.51 -3.82 -11.13
C PRO A 133 -10.95 -2.97 -9.99
N ILE A 134 -10.44 -3.61 -8.94
CA ILE A 134 -9.86 -2.92 -7.78
C ILE A 134 -8.61 -2.16 -8.25
N ASP A 135 -8.56 -0.85 -8.04
CA ASP A 135 -7.45 -0.01 -8.51
C ASP A 135 -6.10 -0.40 -7.89
N SER A 136 -6.07 -0.63 -6.58
CA SER A 136 -4.87 -0.96 -5.82
C SER A 136 -5.13 -2.07 -4.82
N TYR A 137 -4.40 -3.18 -4.99
CA TYR A 137 -4.43 -4.32 -4.08
C TYR A 137 -3.10 -4.45 -3.35
N ILE A 138 -3.13 -4.44 -2.01
CA ILE A 138 -1.94 -4.55 -1.17
C ILE A 138 -2.01 -5.89 -0.42
N GLY A 139 -1.06 -6.80 -0.68
CA GLY A 139 -1.05 -8.13 -0.06
C GLY A 139 0.35 -8.77 -0.02
N GLY A 140 0.61 -9.64 0.95
CA GLY A 140 1.93 -10.25 1.08
C GLY A 140 2.29 -11.14 -0.11
N VAL A 141 3.58 -11.16 -0.48
CA VAL A 141 4.10 -11.99 -1.61
C VAL A 141 3.80 -13.48 -1.45
N GLU A 142 3.55 -13.94 -0.22
CA GLU A 142 3.13 -15.29 0.12
C GLU A 142 1.84 -15.75 -0.58
N HIS A 143 1.02 -14.81 -1.07
CA HIS A 143 -0.21 -15.08 -1.81
C HIS A 143 -0.05 -15.14 -3.34
N ALA A 144 1.17 -14.96 -3.88
CA ALA A 144 1.45 -14.86 -5.31
C ALA A 144 0.96 -16.05 -6.16
N ILE A 145 1.13 -17.29 -5.67
CA ILE A 145 0.82 -18.50 -6.45
C ILE A 145 -0.53 -19.13 -6.04
N LEU A 146 -1.12 -18.69 -4.92
CA LEU A 146 -2.38 -19.21 -4.40
C LEU A 146 -3.52 -18.22 -4.71
N HIS A 147 -3.89 -17.41 -3.73
CA HIS A 147 -5.00 -16.46 -3.82
C HIS A 147 -4.95 -15.60 -5.09
N LEU A 148 -3.79 -15.01 -5.44
CA LEU A 148 -3.69 -14.15 -6.62
C LEU A 148 -3.95 -14.91 -7.93
N LEU A 149 -3.60 -16.20 -8.01
CA LEU A 149 -3.91 -17.01 -9.18
C LEU A 149 -5.41 -17.36 -9.23
N TYR A 150 -5.99 -17.77 -8.09
CA TYR A 150 -7.40 -18.16 -8.02
C TYR A 150 -8.34 -16.98 -8.21
N ALA A 151 -8.00 -15.79 -7.70
CA ALA A 151 -8.76 -14.57 -7.91
C ALA A 151 -8.83 -14.21 -9.40
N ARG A 152 -7.68 -14.28 -10.10
CA ARG A 152 -7.62 -14.06 -11.55
C ARG A 152 -8.41 -15.11 -12.33
N PHE A 153 -8.32 -16.38 -11.93
CA PHE A 153 -9.08 -17.46 -12.56
C PHE A 153 -10.59 -17.23 -12.43
N ILE A 154 -11.09 -16.99 -11.21
CA ILE A 154 -12.51 -16.77 -10.97
C ILE A 154 -13.02 -15.49 -11.60
N THR A 155 -12.21 -14.42 -11.66
CA THR A 155 -12.54 -13.22 -12.46
C THR A 155 -12.83 -13.58 -13.91
N LYS A 156 -11.97 -14.38 -14.55
CA LYS A 156 -12.18 -14.78 -15.95
C LYS A 156 -13.41 -15.66 -16.13
N VAL A 157 -13.69 -16.55 -15.18
CA VAL A 157 -14.94 -17.32 -15.17
C VAL A 157 -16.17 -16.40 -15.10
N LEU A 158 -16.17 -15.43 -14.19
CA LEU A 158 -17.28 -14.47 -14.04
C LEU A 158 -17.44 -13.55 -15.26
N PHE A 159 -16.33 -13.19 -15.90
CA PHE A 159 -16.32 -12.47 -17.19
C PHE A 159 -16.96 -13.31 -18.30
N ASP A 160 -16.56 -14.58 -18.44
CA ASP A 160 -17.14 -15.49 -19.44
C ASP A 160 -18.63 -15.76 -19.19
N MET A 161 -19.08 -15.66 -17.93
CA MET A 161 -20.50 -15.70 -17.54
C MET A 161 -21.26 -14.39 -17.81
N GLY A 162 -20.57 -13.32 -18.21
CA GLY A 162 -21.17 -11.99 -18.45
C GLY A 162 -21.56 -11.22 -17.19
N LEU A 163 -21.05 -11.61 -16.01
CA LEU A 163 -21.35 -10.98 -14.73
C LEU A 163 -20.47 -9.75 -14.44
N ILE A 164 -19.35 -9.63 -15.13
CA ILE A 164 -18.41 -8.50 -15.08
C ILE A 164 -17.83 -8.25 -16.48
N ASP A 165 -17.29 -7.06 -16.72
CA ASP A 165 -16.75 -6.62 -18.01
C ASP A 165 -15.22 -6.45 -18.03
N PHE A 166 -14.54 -6.87 -16.96
CA PHE A 166 -13.08 -6.90 -16.83
C PHE A 166 -12.56 -8.33 -16.63
N THR A 167 -11.30 -8.56 -17.03
CA THR A 167 -10.68 -9.90 -16.99
C THR A 167 -9.59 -10.05 -15.94
N GLU A 168 -9.18 -8.97 -15.28
CA GLU A 168 -8.18 -8.98 -14.21
C GLU A 168 -8.79 -8.26 -12.99
N PRO A 169 -8.74 -8.84 -11.78
CA PRO A 169 -9.42 -8.28 -10.61
C PRO A 169 -8.74 -7.05 -10.00
N PHE A 170 -7.43 -6.89 -10.25
CA PHE A 170 -6.60 -5.87 -9.62
C PHE A 170 -5.82 -5.11 -10.71
N SER A 171 -6.01 -3.80 -10.80
CA SER A 171 -5.30 -2.93 -11.76
C SER A 171 -3.83 -2.73 -11.37
N SER A 172 -3.56 -2.68 -10.07
CA SER A 172 -2.21 -2.68 -9.51
C SER A 172 -2.12 -3.60 -8.29
N LEU A 173 -0.91 -4.14 -8.08
CA LEU A 173 -0.58 -5.02 -6.96
C LEU A 173 0.68 -4.50 -6.30
N ILE A 174 0.62 -4.29 -4.99
CA ILE A 174 1.78 -3.98 -4.16
C ILE A 174 1.97 -5.14 -3.18
N ASN A 175 3.15 -5.73 -3.22
CA ASN A 175 3.54 -6.73 -2.24
C ASN A 175 4.21 -6.01 -1.08
N GLN A 176 3.51 -5.84 0.05
CA GLN A 176 4.17 -5.26 1.23
C GLN A 176 5.25 -6.21 1.75
N GLY A 177 6.32 -5.62 2.26
CA GLY A 177 7.35 -6.34 2.99
C GLY A 177 6.84 -6.88 4.32
N MET A 178 7.54 -7.88 4.84
CA MET A 178 7.24 -8.50 6.11
C MET A 178 7.73 -7.63 7.27
N VAL A 179 6.94 -7.56 8.34
CA VAL A 179 7.45 -7.11 9.64
C VAL A 179 8.13 -8.29 10.31
N ILE A 180 9.44 -8.16 10.55
CA ILE A 180 10.30 -9.17 11.15
C ILE A 180 10.86 -8.67 12.48
N LEU A 181 11.37 -9.57 13.32
CA LEU A 181 12.03 -9.20 14.56
C LEU A 181 13.39 -9.91 14.61
N ASP A 182 14.47 -9.13 14.74
CA ASP A 182 15.86 -9.59 14.74
C ASP A 182 16.19 -10.43 13.49
N GLY A 183 15.78 -9.94 12.32
CA GLY A 183 16.00 -10.63 11.04
C GLY A 183 15.16 -11.90 10.82
N ALA A 184 14.21 -12.21 11.71
CA ALA A 184 13.39 -13.43 11.61
C ALA A 184 11.89 -13.13 11.57
N LYS A 185 11.15 -13.88 10.73
CA LYS A 185 9.68 -13.85 10.73
C LYS A 185 9.13 -14.10 12.14
N MET A 186 8.28 -13.20 12.61
CA MET A 186 7.62 -13.28 13.91
C MET A 186 6.68 -14.49 13.97
N SER A 187 6.74 -15.27 15.05
CA SER A 187 5.84 -16.41 15.26
C SER A 187 5.74 -16.81 16.73
N LYS A 188 4.57 -17.32 17.14
CA LYS A 188 4.36 -17.87 18.50
C LYS A 188 5.38 -18.94 18.86
N SER A 189 5.72 -19.84 17.92
CA SER A 189 6.67 -20.93 18.15
C SER A 189 8.10 -20.46 18.42
N LYS A 190 8.48 -19.28 17.93
CA LYS A 190 9.83 -18.72 18.14
C LYS A 190 9.91 -17.80 19.37
N GLY A 191 8.78 -17.46 19.99
CA GLY A 191 8.72 -16.52 21.11
C GLY A 191 9.13 -15.08 20.75
N ASN A 192 9.31 -14.77 19.47
CA ASN A 192 9.74 -13.46 18.98
C ASN A 192 8.51 -12.65 18.51
N LEU A 193 7.67 -12.27 19.46
CA LEU A 193 6.42 -11.57 19.20
C LEU A 193 6.43 -10.17 19.80
N VAL A 194 5.83 -9.24 19.07
CA VAL A 194 5.43 -7.94 19.57
C VAL A 194 3.92 -7.99 19.74
N LEU A 195 3.44 -7.70 20.95
CA LEU A 195 2.02 -7.69 21.23
C LEU A 195 1.44 -6.32 20.84
N PHE A 196 0.57 -6.33 19.83
CA PHE A 196 -0.08 -5.13 19.31
C PHE A 196 -0.77 -4.29 20.40
N GLN A 197 -1.41 -4.94 21.38
CA GLN A 197 -2.08 -4.23 22.47
C GLN A 197 -1.11 -3.46 23.36
N GLU A 198 0.06 -4.02 23.66
CA GLU A 198 1.06 -3.35 24.51
C GLU A 198 1.61 -2.09 23.81
N GLU A 199 1.84 -2.16 22.51
CA GLU A 199 2.28 -1.02 21.70
C GLU A 199 1.20 0.07 21.61
N LEU A 200 -0.07 -0.31 21.47
CA LEU A 200 -1.19 0.63 21.47
C LEU A 200 -1.34 1.32 22.83
N ASP A 201 -1.28 0.58 23.92
CA ASP A 201 -1.44 1.14 25.28
C ASP A 201 -0.29 2.07 25.65
N ALA A 202 0.94 1.76 25.18
CA ALA A 202 2.13 2.55 25.47
C ALA A 202 2.23 3.84 24.66
N TYR A 203 1.88 3.79 23.36
CA TYR A 203 2.18 4.89 22.42
C TYR A 203 0.95 5.48 21.72
N GLY A 204 -0.16 4.76 21.67
CA GLY A 204 -1.35 5.12 20.91
C GLY A 204 -1.29 4.72 19.43
N ALA A 205 -2.46 4.69 18.80
CA ALA A 205 -2.63 4.22 17.41
C ALA A 205 -1.84 5.05 16.39
N ASP A 206 -1.84 6.38 16.53
CA ASP A 206 -1.18 7.27 15.57
C ASP A 206 0.34 7.14 15.59
N ALA A 207 0.95 7.07 16.78
CA ALA A 207 2.38 6.89 16.90
C ALA A 207 2.84 5.58 16.25
N LEU A 208 2.06 4.51 16.45
CA LEU A 208 2.33 3.20 15.85
C LEU A 208 2.20 3.23 14.31
N ARG A 209 1.13 3.82 13.79
CA ARG A 209 0.90 3.97 12.33
C ARG A 209 2.00 4.80 11.67
N VAL A 210 2.36 5.94 12.26
CA VAL A 210 3.44 6.80 11.76
C VAL A 210 4.78 6.08 11.80
N ALA A 211 5.09 5.37 12.90
CA ALA A 211 6.33 4.61 13.00
C ALA A 211 6.45 3.55 11.91
N LEU A 212 5.38 2.79 11.65
CA LEU A 212 5.33 1.79 10.59
C LEU A 212 5.43 2.40 9.19
N ALA A 213 4.70 3.48 8.92
CA ALA A 213 4.74 4.20 7.66
C ALA A 213 6.11 4.82 7.38
N PHE A 214 6.83 5.25 8.43
CA PHE A 214 8.12 5.91 8.33
C PHE A 214 9.31 4.95 8.27
N ALA A 215 9.16 3.73 8.80
CA ALA A 215 10.26 2.76 8.92
C ALA A 215 10.90 2.34 7.59
N GLY A 216 10.22 2.55 6.45
CA GLY A 216 10.79 2.32 5.13
C GLY A 216 9.73 2.25 4.03
N PRO A 217 10.14 2.01 2.77
CA PRO A 217 9.22 1.76 1.67
C PRO A 217 8.25 0.63 1.99
N VAL A 218 7.02 0.68 1.47
CA VAL A 218 5.98 -0.33 1.73
C VAL A 218 6.44 -1.74 1.34
N GLU A 219 7.18 -1.84 0.23
CA GLU A 219 7.65 -3.09 -0.37
C GLU A 219 8.78 -3.78 0.42
N ASP A 220 9.51 -3.01 1.24
CA ASP A 220 10.67 -3.51 1.96
C ASP A 220 10.27 -4.16 3.29
N ASP A 221 10.96 -5.27 3.62
CA ASP A 221 10.89 -5.88 4.94
C ASP A 221 11.34 -4.87 6.01
N LYS A 222 10.62 -4.86 7.14
CA LYS A 222 10.89 -3.94 8.25
C LYS A 222 11.26 -4.76 9.47
N ASP A 223 12.48 -4.58 9.96
CA ASP A 223 12.84 -5.12 11.27
C ASP A 223 12.23 -4.23 12.35
N TRP A 224 11.45 -4.84 13.23
CA TRP A 224 10.71 -4.16 14.30
C TRP A 224 11.64 -3.31 15.18
N LYS A 225 12.90 -3.75 15.37
CA LYS A 225 13.89 -2.99 16.15
C LYS A 225 14.19 -1.60 15.55
N ASP A 226 13.98 -1.44 14.24
CA ASP A 226 14.22 -0.19 13.51
C ASP A 226 12.95 0.69 13.45
N VAL A 227 11.81 0.17 13.89
CA VAL A 227 10.53 0.90 14.00
C VAL A 227 10.54 1.75 15.28
N SER A 228 10.59 3.07 15.14
CA SER A 228 10.67 3.98 16.30
C SER A 228 9.33 4.63 16.66
N THR A 229 8.56 3.98 17.54
CA THR A 229 7.30 4.52 18.10
C THR A 229 7.54 5.77 18.96
N THR A 230 8.62 5.80 19.74
CA THR A 230 9.01 6.98 20.52
C THR A 230 9.36 8.18 19.62
N GLY A 231 10.02 7.94 18.48
CA GLY A 231 10.30 8.98 17.49
C GLY A 231 9.03 9.57 16.89
N ALA A 232 8.10 8.70 16.51
CA ALA A 232 6.78 9.09 16.01
C ALA A 232 5.98 9.90 17.04
N GLN A 233 5.94 9.47 18.30
CA GLN A 233 5.24 10.21 19.38
C GLN A 233 5.80 11.62 19.58
N LYS A 234 7.13 11.78 19.55
CA LYS A 234 7.77 13.11 19.65
C LYS A 234 7.44 14.00 18.46
N PHE A 235 7.41 13.44 17.26
CA PHE A 235 6.99 14.16 16.07
C PHE A 235 5.53 14.63 16.17
N LEU A 236 4.61 13.73 16.53
CA LEU A 236 3.19 14.05 16.68
C LEU A 236 2.94 15.11 17.75
N ALA A 237 3.60 15.01 18.91
CA ALA A 237 3.52 16.03 19.95
C ALA A 237 4.01 17.41 19.45
N ARG A 238 5.02 17.43 18.59
CA ARG A 238 5.54 18.67 17.99
C ARG A 238 4.61 19.24 16.92
N ALA A 239 3.96 18.39 16.13
CA ALA A 239 2.94 18.79 15.16
C ALA A 239 1.72 19.40 15.87
N LEU A 240 1.23 18.73 16.92
CA LEU A 240 0.12 19.23 17.74
C LEU A 240 0.46 20.58 18.39
N ARG A 241 1.65 20.72 18.95
CA ARG A 241 2.12 22.00 19.50
C ARG A 241 2.21 23.10 18.45
N ALA A 242 2.56 22.76 17.21
CA ALA A 242 2.57 23.73 16.12
C ALA A 242 1.17 24.29 15.84
N ALA A 243 0.13 23.45 15.90
CA ALA A 243 -1.26 23.88 15.79
C ALA A 243 -1.70 24.76 16.98
N GLN A 244 -1.35 24.37 18.21
CA GLN A 244 -1.68 25.10 19.43
C GLN A 244 -1.05 26.51 19.49
N ASP A 245 0.14 26.67 18.93
CA ASP A 245 0.84 27.94 18.94
C ASP A 245 0.33 28.91 17.84
N VAL A 246 -0.47 28.46 16.87
CA VAL A 246 -1.06 29.35 15.85
C VAL A 246 -1.95 30.39 16.54
N SER A 247 -1.71 31.67 16.26
CA SER A 247 -2.48 32.78 16.86
C SER A 247 -3.19 33.69 15.85
N SER A 248 -3.01 33.45 14.55
CA SER A 248 -3.77 34.12 13.49
C SER A 248 -5.21 33.62 13.41
N SER A 249 -6.11 34.44 12.86
CA SER A 249 -7.51 34.07 12.62
C SER A 249 -7.64 32.97 11.57
N VAL A 250 -8.72 32.19 11.65
CA VAL A 250 -9.10 31.17 10.65
C VAL A 250 -9.16 31.79 9.24
N ASP A 251 -9.69 33.01 9.12
CA ASP A 251 -9.86 33.71 7.83
C ASP A 251 -8.61 34.49 7.37
N VAL A 252 -7.43 34.22 7.94
CA VAL A 252 -6.21 34.95 7.57
C VAL A 252 -5.85 34.68 6.11
N VAL A 253 -5.53 35.73 5.36
CA VAL A 253 -4.99 35.59 4.01
C VAL A 253 -3.51 35.23 4.12
N PHE A 254 -3.11 34.11 3.53
CA PHE A 254 -1.72 33.60 3.63
C PHE A 254 -0.69 34.48 2.92
N ASP A 255 -1.14 35.35 2.00
CA ASP A 255 -0.28 36.28 1.29
C ASP A 255 0.43 37.26 2.24
N GLY A 256 1.73 37.45 1.99
CA GLY A 256 2.59 38.27 2.84
C GLY A 256 3.14 37.57 4.08
N GLY A 257 2.74 36.30 4.34
CA GLY A 257 3.42 35.46 5.33
C GLY A 257 4.86 35.10 4.93
N ASP A 258 5.61 34.51 5.87
CA ASP A 258 7.03 34.17 5.66
C ASP A 258 7.26 33.35 4.37
N ALA A 259 7.94 33.97 3.40
CA ALA A 259 8.11 33.40 2.06
C ALA A 259 8.90 32.08 2.06
N ALA A 260 9.80 31.87 3.03
CA ALA A 260 10.55 30.62 3.11
C ALA A 260 9.65 29.47 3.58
N LEU A 261 8.84 29.69 4.62
CA LEU A 261 7.87 28.72 5.10
C LEU A 261 6.83 28.39 4.05
N ARG A 262 6.25 29.42 3.39
CA ARG A 262 5.27 29.19 2.31
C ARG A 262 5.84 28.32 1.19
N ARG A 263 7.08 28.56 0.74
CA ARG A 263 7.73 27.70 -0.26
C ARG A 263 7.82 26.24 0.17
N VAL A 264 8.26 25.97 1.41
CA VAL A 264 8.30 24.59 1.93
C VAL A 264 6.92 23.95 1.94
N THR A 265 5.89 24.69 2.37
CA THR A 265 4.49 24.23 2.35
C THR A 265 4.02 23.87 0.94
N HIS A 266 4.25 24.75 -0.04
CA HIS A 266 3.80 24.54 -1.41
C HIS A 266 4.57 23.47 -2.16
N HIS A 267 5.87 23.29 -1.89
CA HIS A 267 6.62 22.13 -2.38
C HIS A 267 6.03 20.82 -1.86
N LEU A 268 5.66 20.76 -0.58
CA LEU A 268 4.98 19.58 -0.05
C LEU A 268 3.61 19.37 -0.71
N LEU A 269 2.80 20.43 -0.89
CA LEU A 269 1.51 20.34 -1.61
C LEU A 269 1.68 19.82 -3.05
N ALA A 270 2.76 20.18 -3.73
CA ALA A 270 3.05 19.71 -5.09
C ALA A 270 3.52 18.25 -5.12
N ASP A 271 4.37 17.84 -4.17
CA ASP A 271 5.00 16.51 -4.15
C ASP A 271 4.06 15.43 -3.58
N ALA A 272 3.25 15.76 -2.58
CA ALA A 272 2.48 14.81 -1.80
C ALA A 272 1.57 13.87 -2.63
N PRO A 273 0.82 14.35 -3.65
CA PRO A 273 -0.04 13.47 -4.44
C PRO A 273 0.74 12.32 -5.09
N ALA A 274 1.87 12.64 -5.73
CA ALA A 274 2.70 11.62 -6.37
C ALA A 274 3.33 10.65 -5.35
N LEU A 275 3.68 11.13 -4.16
CA LEU A 275 4.20 10.28 -3.08
C LEU A 275 3.15 9.29 -2.60
N VAL A 276 1.88 9.71 -2.43
CA VAL A 276 0.79 8.82 -2.01
C VAL A 276 0.48 7.77 -3.09
N GLU A 277 0.33 8.20 -4.35
CA GLU A 277 0.07 7.29 -5.49
C GLU A 277 1.18 6.24 -5.65
N GLN A 278 2.42 6.61 -5.34
CA GLN A 278 3.57 5.70 -5.37
C GLN A 278 3.81 4.96 -4.05
N THR A 279 2.90 5.12 -3.07
CA THR A 279 2.99 4.54 -1.71
C THR A 279 4.29 4.86 -0.97
N LYS A 280 4.92 6.01 -1.26
CA LYS A 280 6.12 6.52 -0.60
C LYS A 280 5.76 7.25 0.70
N PHE A 281 5.01 6.57 1.58
CA PHE A 281 4.53 7.12 2.85
C PHE A 281 5.66 7.54 3.78
N ASN A 282 6.78 6.81 3.77
CA ASN A 282 7.97 7.18 4.55
C ASN A 282 8.54 8.54 4.13
N VAL A 283 8.52 8.83 2.82
CA VAL A 283 8.97 10.13 2.29
C VAL A 283 7.96 11.22 2.64
N LEU A 284 6.65 10.94 2.51
CA LEU A 284 5.60 11.89 2.93
C LEU A 284 5.75 12.29 4.40
N VAL A 285 5.94 11.31 5.30
CA VAL A 285 6.16 11.56 6.73
C VAL A 285 7.44 12.37 6.94
N ALA A 286 8.54 12.08 6.22
CA ALA A 286 9.77 12.87 6.28
C ALA A 286 9.51 14.34 5.91
N ARG A 287 8.75 14.60 4.83
CA ARG A 287 8.40 15.97 4.43
C ARG A 287 7.50 16.68 5.43
N LEU A 288 6.57 15.98 6.08
CA LEU A 288 5.77 16.54 7.17
C LEU A 288 6.65 16.90 8.38
N MET A 289 7.63 16.08 8.72
CA MET A 289 8.61 16.40 9.76
C MET A 289 9.43 17.66 9.39
N GLU A 290 9.87 17.78 8.14
CA GLU A 290 10.55 18.98 7.61
C GLU A 290 9.67 20.23 7.71
N LEU A 291 8.38 20.13 7.33
CA LEU A 291 7.45 21.24 7.43
C LEU A 291 7.21 21.66 8.89
N VAL A 292 6.99 20.70 9.81
CA VAL A 292 6.86 20.99 11.25
C VAL A 292 8.13 21.64 11.82
N ASN A 293 9.31 21.25 11.35
CA ASN A 293 10.57 21.91 11.71
C ASN A 293 10.60 23.37 11.22
N ALA A 294 10.17 23.62 9.99
CA ALA A 294 10.11 24.96 9.41
C ALA A 294 9.08 25.85 10.12
N ILE A 295 7.92 25.31 10.50
CA ILE A 295 6.93 25.99 11.33
C ILE A 295 7.56 26.44 12.65
N ARG A 296 8.20 25.50 13.38
CA ARG A 296 8.87 25.86 14.65
C ARG A 296 9.92 26.93 14.49
N LYS A 297 10.76 26.83 13.46
CA LYS A 297 11.78 27.85 13.20
C LYS A 297 11.16 29.23 12.99
N THR A 298 10.04 29.31 12.28
CA THR A 298 9.32 30.57 12.02
C THR A 298 8.68 31.13 13.30
N ILE A 299 8.09 30.27 14.13
CA ILE A 299 7.50 30.67 15.43
C ILE A 299 8.59 31.13 16.42
N ASP A 300 9.64 30.33 16.58
CA ASP A 300 10.61 30.48 17.67
C ASP A 300 11.70 31.51 17.37
N ALA A 301 12.02 31.71 16.09
CA ALA A 301 13.16 32.54 15.66
C ALA A 301 12.86 33.47 14.47
N GLY A 302 11.63 33.45 13.94
CA GLY A 302 11.22 34.21 12.77
C GLY A 302 10.08 35.18 13.07
N SER A 303 9.13 35.29 12.14
CA SER A 303 7.99 36.21 12.20
C SER A 303 6.98 35.91 13.32
N GLY A 304 7.09 34.76 13.99
CA GLY A 304 6.30 34.42 15.16
C GLY A 304 4.97 33.72 14.85
N PRO A 305 4.20 33.37 15.90
CA PRO A 305 2.99 32.53 15.82
C PRO A 305 1.79 33.17 15.12
N ALA A 306 1.81 34.48 14.90
CA ALA A 306 0.72 35.20 14.23
C ALA A 306 0.92 35.31 12.72
N ASP A 307 2.08 34.88 12.20
CA ASP A 307 2.39 34.93 10.77
C ASP A 307 1.40 34.05 9.97
N PRO A 308 0.79 34.57 8.89
CA PRO A 308 -0.16 33.79 8.08
C PRO A 308 0.41 32.48 7.53
N ALA A 309 1.72 32.41 7.22
CA ALA A 309 2.36 31.20 6.71
C ALA A 309 2.42 30.08 7.76
N VAL A 310 2.46 30.42 9.04
CA VAL A 310 2.44 29.45 10.14
C VAL A 310 1.11 28.72 10.17
N ARG A 311 -0.01 29.43 10.01
CA ARG A 311 -1.35 28.82 9.89
C ARG A 311 -1.48 28.00 8.62
N GLU A 312 -1.08 28.56 7.47
CA GLU A 312 -1.11 27.86 6.18
C GLU A 312 -0.43 26.49 6.26
N ALA A 313 0.76 26.46 6.86
CA ALA A 313 1.58 25.27 7.06
C ALA A 313 0.98 24.31 8.10
N ALA A 314 0.51 24.80 9.25
CA ALA A 314 -0.09 23.95 10.29
C ALA A 314 -1.35 23.24 9.80
N GLU A 315 -2.21 23.95 9.06
CA GLU A 315 -3.39 23.38 8.40
C GLU A 315 -3.00 22.35 7.32
N THR A 316 -1.92 22.59 6.58
CA THR A 316 -1.39 21.62 5.60
C THR A 316 -0.89 20.36 6.29
N VAL A 317 -0.21 20.49 7.43
CA VAL A 317 0.22 19.34 8.24
C VAL A 317 -1.00 18.57 8.72
N ALA A 318 -2.02 19.21 9.30
CA ALA A 318 -3.22 18.52 9.78
C ALA A 318 -3.88 17.68 8.67
N VAL A 319 -4.16 18.30 7.52
CA VAL A 319 -4.86 17.65 6.40
C VAL A 319 -4.06 16.49 5.80
N MET A 320 -2.74 16.57 5.71
CA MET A 320 -1.92 15.49 5.17
C MET A 320 -1.59 14.40 6.20
N LEU A 321 -1.47 14.78 7.47
CA LEU A 321 -1.17 13.87 8.56
C LEU A 321 -2.34 12.89 8.79
N ASP A 322 -3.57 13.28 8.46
CA ASP A 322 -4.78 12.44 8.56
C ASP A 322 -4.62 11.05 7.93
N LEU A 323 -3.89 10.96 6.80
CA LEU A 323 -3.58 9.68 6.15
C LEU A 323 -2.94 8.65 7.09
N VAL A 324 -2.08 9.08 8.00
CA VAL A 324 -1.24 8.20 8.83
C VAL A 324 -1.51 8.34 10.33
N ALA A 325 -1.98 9.50 10.79
CA ALA A 325 -2.29 9.80 12.19
C ALA A 325 -3.59 10.63 12.29
N PRO A 326 -4.75 10.01 11.99
CA PRO A 326 -6.04 10.70 11.90
C PRO A 326 -6.49 11.35 13.21
N HIS A 327 -6.22 10.73 14.37
CA HIS A 327 -6.69 11.28 15.64
C HIS A 327 -5.95 12.59 15.99
N THR A 328 -4.64 12.62 15.76
CA THR A 328 -3.81 13.81 15.95
C THR A 328 -4.17 14.89 14.93
N ALA A 329 -4.46 14.50 13.69
CA ALA A 329 -4.88 15.41 12.65
C ALA A 329 -6.22 16.10 12.97
N GLU A 330 -7.21 15.35 13.46
CA GLU A 330 -8.50 15.90 13.90
C GLU A 330 -8.33 16.89 15.06
N GLU A 331 -7.56 16.51 16.09
CA GLU A 331 -7.28 17.40 17.22
C GLU A 331 -6.59 18.70 16.75
N MET A 332 -5.61 18.59 15.83
CA MET A 332 -4.99 19.78 15.23
C MET A 332 -6.00 20.64 14.49
N TRP A 333 -6.90 20.03 13.72
CA TRP A 333 -7.91 20.71 12.91
C TRP A 333 -8.92 21.48 13.77
N GLU A 334 -9.39 20.86 14.86
CA GLU A 334 -10.27 21.50 15.85
C GLU A 334 -9.57 22.68 16.54
N ILE A 335 -8.33 22.49 17.01
CA ILE A 335 -7.52 23.55 17.64
C ILE A 335 -7.32 24.74 16.69
N LEU A 336 -7.14 24.47 15.39
CA LEU A 336 -7.00 25.49 14.36
C LEU A 336 -8.32 26.24 14.09
N GLY A 337 -9.45 25.77 14.64
CA GLY A 337 -10.75 26.43 14.59
C GLY A 337 -11.63 26.00 13.43
N HIS A 338 -11.38 24.82 12.85
CA HIS A 338 -12.13 24.32 11.68
C HIS A 338 -13.15 23.24 12.05
N GLU A 339 -14.25 23.25 11.31
CA GLU A 339 -15.25 22.18 11.20
C GLU A 339 -15.68 22.09 9.72
N PRO A 340 -16.12 20.93 9.20
CA PRO A 340 -16.23 19.62 9.85
C PRO A 340 -14.88 18.87 9.89
N SER A 341 -14.91 17.57 10.21
CA SER A 341 -13.78 16.63 10.26
C SER A 341 -12.74 16.85 9.15
N VAL A 342 -11.47 16.78 9.52
CA VAL A 342 -10.33 16.96 8.59
C VAL A 342 -10.35 15.93 7.46
N GLY A 343 -10.84 14.72 7.72
CA GLY A 343 -10.95 13.65 6.72
C GLY A 343 -11.93 13.94 5.58
N LEU A 344 -12.73 15.01 5.68
CA LEU A 344 -13.61 15.50 4.62
C LEU A 344 -12.99 16.63 3.78
N VAL A 345 -11.78 17.06 4.11
CA VAL A 345 -11.12 18.21 3.49
C VAL A 345 -10.20 17.75 2.36
N THR A 346 -10.39 18.34 1.18
CA THR A 346 -9.50 18.09 0.04
C THR A 346 -8.20 18.88 0.16
N TRP A 347 -7.10 18.29 -0.29
CA TRP A 347 -5.80 18.95 -0.29
C TRP A 347 -5.81 20.20 -1.17
N ARG A 348 -5.22 21.28 -0.66
CA ARG A 348 -5.04 22.53 -1.41
C ARG A 348 -4.06 22.30 -2.57
N GLN A 349 -4.26 23.03 -3.65
CA GLN A 349 -3.31 23.04 -4.77
C GLN A 349 -2.10 23.90 -4.41
N ALA A 350 -0.91 23.46 -4.83
CA ALA A 350 0.29 24.29 -4.70
C ALA A 350 0.20 25.54 -5.58
N ASP A 351 0.69 26.68 -5.10
CA ASP A 351 0.87 27.87 -5.93
C ASP A 351 2.15 27.68 -6.78
N PRO A 352 2.04 27.63 -8.11
CA PRO A 352 3.19 27.44 -9.00
C PRO A 352 4.27 28.51 -8.84
N LEU A 353 3.93 29.74 -8.41
CA LEU A 353 4.91 30.81 -8.19
C LEU A 353 5.81 30.53 -6.99
N LEU A 354 5.31 29.79 -6.00
CA LEU A 354 6.06 29.40 -4.81
C LEU A 354 6.86 28.10 -5.02
N LEU A 355 6.76 27.49 -6.20
CA LEU A 355 7.62 26.36 -6.61
C LEU A 355 8.87 26.82 -7.37
N VAL A 356 8.94 28.11 -7.73
CA VAL A 356 10.10 28.66 -8.44
C VAL A 356 11.22 28.90 -7.45
N GLU A 357 12.31 28.15 -7.61
CA GLU A 357 13.57 28.45 -6.94
C GLU A 357 14.27 29.60 -7.68
N ASP A 358 14.57 30.70 -6.99
CA ASP A 358 15.39 31.79 -7.54
C ASP A 358 16.89 31.49 -7.42
N SER A 359 17.28 30.70 -6.42
CA SER A 359 18.63 30.20 -6.20
C SER A 359 18.64 28.68 -6.02
N ALA A 360 19.76 28.06 -6.38
CA ALA A 360 20.00 26.63 -6.23
C ALA A 360 21.38 26.43 -5.60
N THR A 361 21.53 25.35 -4.82
CA THR A 361 22.82 24.95 -4.27
C THR A 361 23.58 24.09 -5.29
N CYS A 362 24.70 24.60 -5.80
CA CYS A 362 25.62 23.88 -6.66
C CYS A 362 26.70 23.17 -5.84
N ALA A 363 26.83 21.85 -5.98
CA ALA A 363 27.97 21.11 -5.44
C ALA A 363 29.18 21.23 -6.38
N VAL A 364 30.33 21.66 -5.85
CA VAL A 364 31.59 21.71 -6.63
C VAL A 364 32.52 20.59 -6.19
N GLN A 365 32.92 19.76 -7.15
CA GLN A 365 33.70 18.55 -6.95
C GLN A 365 35.06 18.61 -7.66
N VAL A 366 36.03 17.88 -7.11
CA VAL A 366 37.30 17.58 -7.77
C VAL A 366 37.52 16.07 -7.71
N ASN A 367 37.61 15.41 -8.88
CA ASN A 367 37.61 13.95 -9.01
C ASN A 367 36.47 13.28 -8.22
N GLY A 368 35.26 13.85 -8.29
CA GLY A 368 34.05 13.32 -7.65
C GLY A 368 33.93 13.59 -6.14
N LYS A 369 34.94 14.21 -5.50
CA LYS A 369 34.86 14.60 -4.08
C LYS A 369 34.40 16.04 -3.95
N VAL A 370 33.31 16.28 -3.20
CA VAL A 370 32.79 17.64 -2.92
C VAL A 370 33.82 18.44 -2.13
N ARG A 371 34.07 19.67 -2.57
CA ARG A 371 35.00 20.63 -1.94
C ARG A 371 34.28 21.82 -1.33
N THR A 372 33.23 22.27 -1.99
CA THR A 372 32.40 23.39 -1.54
C THR A 372 31.00 23.26 -2.13
N THR A 373 30.09 24.08 -1.63
CA THR A 373 28.76 24.30 -2.17
C THR A 373 28.57 25.79 -2.41
N LEU A 374 28.02 26.16 -3.57
CA LEU A 374 27.76 27.55 -3.95
C LEU A 374 26.25 27.78 -4.06
N GLU A 375 25.76 28.87 -3.49
CA GLU A 375 24.42 29.42 -3.81
C GLU A 375 24.52 30.17 -5.13
N VAL A 376 23.75 29.75 -6.13
CA VAL A 376 23.78 30.33 -7.48
C VAL A 376 22.36 30.58 -7.99
N PRO A 377 22.12 31.51 -8.92
CA PRO A 377 20.80 31.66 -9.54
C PRO A 377 20.32 30.34 -10.16
N ALA A 378 19.05 29.98 -9.97
CA ALA A 378 18.52 28.72 -10.49
C ALA A 378 18.59 28.61 -12.03
N LYS A 379 18.63 29.76 -12.72
CA LYS A 379 18.77 29.88 -14.18
C LYS A 379 20.21 30.18 -14.64
N ILE A 380 21.22 29.97 -13.79
CA ILE A 380 22.62 30.20 -14.16
C ILE A 380 23.03 29.34 -15.36
N GLY A 381 23.76 29.91 -16.32
CA GLY A 381 24.32 29.16 -17.44
C GLY A 381 25.55 28.36 -17.04
N ASP A 382 25.85 27.28 -17.78
CA ASP A 382 27.01 26.42 -17.50
C ASP A 382 28.34 27.20 -17.43
N ALA A 383 28.53 28.20 -18.30
CA ALA A 383 29.75 29.01 -18.33
C ALA A 383 29.93 29.87 -17.08
N ASP A 384 28.85 30.54 -16.63
CA ASP A 384 28.87 31.39 -15.45
C ASP A 384 29.04 30.54 -14.18
N LEU A 385 28.41 29.36 -14.15
CA LEU A 385 28.55 28.43 -13.04
C LEU A 385 29.97 27.88 -12.92
N GLU A 386 30.60 27.53 -14.04
CA GLU A 386 32.01 27.12 -14.05
C GLU A 386 32.93 28.25 -13.55
N ALA A 387 32.68 29.48 -13.99
CA ALA A 387 33.46 30.64 -13.57
C ALA A 387 33.39 30.86 -12.05
N LEU A 388 32.18 30.79 -11.47
CA LEU A 388 32.00 30.86 -10.01
C LEU A 388 32.72 29.72 -9.29
N ALA A 389 32.63 28.49 -9.81
CA ALA A 389 33.30 27.34 -9.23
C ALA A 389 34.83 27.46 -9.27
N ARG A 390 35.41 28.04 -10.33
CA ARG A 390 36.86 28.30 -10.45
C ARG A 390 37.35 29.44 -9.56
N ALA A 391 36.47 30.39 -9.23
CA ALA A 391 36.77 31.52 -8.37
C ALA A 391 36.78 31.14 -6.88
N ASP A 392 36.16 30.03 -6.49
CA ASP A 392 36.13 29.58 -5.10
C ASP A 392 37.52 29.14 -4.58
N GLU A 393 37.93 29.70 -3.45
CA GLU A 393 39.26 29.45 -2.87
C GLU A 393 39.53 27.98 -2.51
N LYS A 394 38.52 27.24 -2.05
CA LYS A 394 38.68 25.83 -1.68
C LYS A 394 38.87 24.99 -2.93
N VAL A 395 38.21 25.35 -4.02
CA VAL A 395 38.38 24.71 -5.33
C VAL A 395 39.76 25.03 -5.89
N GLN A 396 40.20 26.28 -5.87
CA GLN A 396 41.55 26.67 -6.30
C GLN A 396 42.64 25.89 -5.56
N ARG A 397 42.55 25.82 -4.23
CA ARG A 397 43.48 25.01 -3.41
C ARG A 397 43.44 23.52 -3.76
N ALA A 398 42.27 22.98 -4.12
CA ALA A 398 42.13 21.57 -4.50
C ALA A 398 42.67 21.25 -5.90
N LEU A 399 42.72 22.26 -6.78
CA LEU A 399 43.24 22.20 -8.14
C LEU A 399 44.73 22.54 -8.24
N ASP A 400 45.32 23.15 -7.20
CA ASP A 400 46.72 23.56 -7.20
C ASP A 400 47.67 22.41 -7.51
N GLY A 401 48.64 22.66 -8.39
CA GLY A 401 49.60 21.67 -8.89
C GLY A 401 49.02 20.57 -9.78
N LYS A 402 47.75 20.63 -10.18
CA LYS A 402 47.10 19.58 -10.99
C LYS A 402 46.65 20.09 -12.36
N GLU A 403 46.69 19.20 -13.34
CA GLU A 403 46.20 19.47 -14.69
C GLU A 403 44.71 19.13 -14.79
N ILE A 404 43.89 20.10 -15.21
CA ILE A 404 42.46 19.88 -15.47
C ILE A 404 42.31 19.21 -16.84
N VAL A 405 41.89 17.94 -16.83
CA VAL A 405 41.66 17.15 -18.05
C VAL A 405 40.28 17.41 -18.63
N ARG A 406 39.28 17.63 -17.77
CA ARG A 406 37.90 17.89 -18.17
C ARG A 406 37.14 18.60 -17.07
N VAL A 407 36.28 19.54 -17.45
CA VAL A 407 35.25 20.09 -16.55
C VAL A 407 33.89 19.56 -16.98
N ILE A 408 33.10 19.12 -16.01
CA ILE A 408 31.74 18.63 -16.22
C ILE A 408 30.83 19.57 -15.45
N VAL A 409 30.08 20.38 -16.19
CA VAL A 409 29.08 21.29 -15.64
C VAL A 409 27.70 20.77 -15.97
N ARG A 410 26.80 20.79 -14.99
CA ARG A 410 25.36 20.67 -15.23
C ARG A 410 24.67 21.69 -14.34
N ALA A 411 24.43 22.88 -14.89
CA ALA A 411 23.75 23.92 -14.14
C ALA A 411 22.31 23.54 -13.76
N PRO A 412 21.80 24.04 -12.63
CA PRO A 412 22.53 24.77 -11.59
C PRO A 412 23.19 23.84 -10.55
N LYS A 413 23.15 22.51 -10.73
CA LYS A 413 23.34 21.53 -9.64
C LYS A 413 24.80 21.16 -9.35
N ILE A 414 25.66 21.07 -10.37
CA ILE A 414 26.98 20.46 -10.17
C ILE A 414 28.05 21.00 -11.13
N VAL A 415 29.26 21.18 -10.60
CA VAL A 415 30.51 21.34 -11.35
C VAL A 415 31.51 20.31 -10.84
N ASN A 416 32.08 19.49 -11.71
CA ASN A 416 33.14 18.55 -11.36
C ASN A 416 34.39 18.76 -12.23
N PHE A 417 35.50 19.05 -11.58
CA PHE A 417 36.81 19.13 -12.22
C PHE A 417 37.49 17.75 -12.18
N ALA A 418 37.65 17.14 -13.34
CA ALA A 418 38.46 15.95 -13.51
C ALA A 418 39.93 16.37 -13.70
N VAL A 419 40.79 15.97 -12.78
CA VAL A 419 42.19 16.40 -12.73
C VAL A 419 43.15 15.20 -12.70
N LYS A 420 44.34 15.38 -13.30
CA LYS A 420 45.49 14.47 -13.22
C LYS A 420 46.66 15.22 -12.56
N GLY A 421 47.37 14.55 -11.66
CA GLY A 421 48.44 15.17 -10.85
C GLY A 421 48.33 14.81 -9.38
#